data_AF-A0A1I4YJX4-F1
#
_entry.id   AF-A0A1I4YJX4-F1
#
_cell.length_a   1.000
_cell.length_b   1.000
_cell.length_c   1.000
_cell.angle_alpha   90.00
_cell.angle_beta   90.00
_cell.angle_gamma   90.00
#
_symmetry.space_group_name_H-M   'P 1'
#
loop_
_entity.id
_entity.type
_entity.pdbx_description
1 polymer ?
#
loop_
_entity_poly.entity_id
_entity_poly.type
_entity_poly.pdbx_seq_one_letter_code
_entity_poly.pdbx_strand_id
1 'polypeptide(L)'
;MRRNGKPSLLLSPNSILANALLRSIDLLRPRVLAMRPARIEFVVGTQINGAPHLGTNLVQTAAFLLAKLARREFSTDTRVRFGALDNAPYEVVLDPETHTAYQQTYYHALGKDKIAELIENYYRAFFDSLSEATDTDYAVETYTDQQATPGFRAEFLRTLERLDDIRWWMAPSHGVIHTRIPCPVCGWAEKRADRTKLAHLDEDGATFTAVCFDHGPYEAHIDPEDDSPYLDLATLYRNLVKERALGRSTDTLHVMMKGGDWAFGCQLVDGALGALHAPPEHMPVRIFTPQVLAPTGAKLSKSLLREHGTRALPADVEPWMLDTTTWPGSTDNYVDALVWLVGELLSDPKHFFRSFTVKELGRLMTARPTEPTIRAHEMGIYKRYFDLIATGRKTTEIRVNDSSRKKIKPGSLIRFRCQGDEVLTRVTRVNRYASFEEMFDHEPVASVNPTATRDEQLANIRQIYPPEREALGVVAIGIELTDPPRPQ
;
A
#
# COMPACT_ATOMS: atom_id res chain seq x y z
N MET A 1 -18.83 -5.62 56.00
CA MET A 1 -19.20 -4.39 55.26
C MET A 1 -18.52 -4.40 53.90
N ARG A 2 -19.25 -4.76 52.84
CA ARG A 2 -18.78 -4.69 51.45
C ARG A 2 -18.83 -3.22 50.99
N ARG A 3 -17.70 -2.67 50.52
CA ARG A 3 -17.70 -1.41 49.77
C ARG A 3 -18.28 -1.69 48.38
N ASN A 4 -19.40 -1.04 48.09
CA ASN A 4 -20.03 -1.00 46.76
C ASN A 4 -19.05 -0.36 45.74
N GLY A 5 -18.27 -1.17 45.05
CA GLY A 5 -17.63 -0.77 43.81
C GLY A 5 -18.67 -0.82 42.70
N LYS A 6 -19.21 0.34 42.30
CA LYS A 6 -19.93 0.44 41.02
C LYS A 6 -18.95 0.02 39.92
N PRO A 7 -19.32 -0.89 38.99
CA PRO A 7 -18.52 -1.13 37.80
C PRO A 7 -18.32 0.21 37.11
N SER A 8 -17.08 0.59 36.82
CA SER A 8 -16.83 1.70 35.90
C SER A 8 -17.55 1.36 34.60
N LEU A 9 -18.56 2.14 34.23
CA LEU A 9 -19.19 2.03 32.92
C LEU A 9 -18.07 2.15 31.88
N LEU A 10 -17.78 1.06 31.18
CA LEU A 10 -16.96 1.06 29.97
C LEU A 10 -17.74 1.89 28.94
N LEU A 11 -17.54 3.21 28.99
CA LEU A 11 -18.04 4.13 27.98
C LEU A 11 -17.03 4.09 26.84
N SER A 12 -17.44 3.57 25.68
CA SER A 12 -16.69 3.70 24.43
C SER A 12 -17.12 5.00 23.74
N PRO A 13 -16.28 6.04 23.64
CA PRO A 13 -16.61 7.24 22.88
C PRO A 13 -16.77 6.93 21.38
N ASN A 14 -17.75 7.52 20.71
CA ASN A 14 -18.03 7.28 19.28
C ASN A 14 -17.03 7.97 18.31
N SER A 15 -15.88 8.44 18.79
CA SER A 15 -14.86 9.11 17.94
C SER A 15 -13.45 9.11 18.57
N ILE A 16 -13.06 8.04 19.27
CA ILE A 16 -11.78 7.96 20.03
C ILE A 16 -10.58 8.40 19.18
N LEU A 17 -10.40 7.81 17.99
CA LEU A 17 -9.26 8.15 17.13
C LEU A 17 -9.27 9.60 16.70
N ALA A 18 -10.45 10.15 16.45
CA ALA A 18 -10.58 11.51 15.96
C ALA A 18 -10.31 12.58 17.03
N ASN A 19 -10.37 12.21 18.30
CA ASN A 19 -9.98 13.08 19.43
C ASN A 19 -8.59 12.74 19.98
N ALA A 20 -8.06 11.54 19.68
CA ALA A 20 -6.74 11.09 20.12
C ALA A 20 -5.63 11.43 19.12
N LEU A 21 -5.96 11.67 17.85
CA LEU A 21 -5.02 11.97 16.78
C LEU A 21 -5.14 13.43 16.35
N LEU A 22 -4.00 14.11 16.19
CA LEU A 22 -3.96 15.41 15.53
C LEU A 22 -3.98 15.25 14.01
N ARG A 23 -3.33 14.20 13.50
CA ARG A 23 -3.31 13.83 12.08
C ARG A 23 -3.50 12.33 11.92
N SER A 24 -4.13 11.91 10.83
CA SER A 24 -4.42 10.49 10.56
C SER A 24 -3.16 9.61 10.59
N ILE A 25 -2.00 10.16 10.21
CA ILE A 25 -0.71 9.44 10.20
C ILE A 25 -0.13 9.18 11.60
N ASP A 26 -0.57 9.92 12.62
CA ASP A 26 -0.05 9.78 13.99
C ASP A 26 -0.35 8.40 14.59
N LEU A 27 -1.30 7.64 14.01
CA LEU A 27 -1.59 6.26 14.37
C LEU A 27 -0.34 5.35 14.26
N LEU A 28 0.59 5.65 13.36
CA LEU A 28 1.82 4.88 13.17
C LEU A 28 2.91 5.21 14.20
N ARG A 29 2.81 6.37 14.87
CA ARG A 29 3.88 6.92 15.72
C ARG A 29 4.37 5.95 16.80
N PRO A 30 3.51 5.25 17.56
CA PRO A 30 3.99 4.33 18.60
C PRO A 30 4.89 3.23 18.03
N ARG A 31 4.53 2.68 16.86
CA ARG A 31 5.27 1.60 16.19
C ARG A 31 6.56 2.10 15.57
N VAL A 32 6.53 3.26 14.92
CA VAL A 32 7.72 3.88 14.34
C VAL A 32 8.74 4.22 15.43
N LEU A 33 8.32 4.77 16.58
CA LEU A 33 9.24 5.11 17.67
C LEU A 33 9.83 3.87 18.36
N ALA A 34 9.04 2.80 18.50
CA ALA A 34 9.49 1.56 19.12
C ALA A 34 10.46 0.78 18.21
N MET A 35 10.13 0.64 16.93
CA MET A 35 10.90 -0.16 15.97
C MET A 35 12.08 0.61 15.35
N ARG A 36 11.95 1.94 15.18
CA ARG A 36 12.91 2.79 14.43
C ARG A 36 13.27 2.18 13.07
N PRO A 37 12.28 1.84 12.22
CA PRO A 37 12.54 1.14 10.98
C PRO A 37 13.34 2.02 10.00
N ALA A 38 14.20 1.42 9.18
CA ALA A 38 14.82 2.14 8.07
C ALA A 38 13.82 2.44 6.95
N ARG A 39 12.77 1.62 6.82
CA ARG A 39 11.72 1.75 5.81
C ARG A 39 10.31 1.48 6.36
N ILE A 40 9.32 2.21 5.87
CA ILE A 40 7.89 1.90 6.08
C ILE A 40 7.28 1.50 4.74
N GLU A 41 6.69 0.31 4.67
CA GLU A 41 6.05 -0.18 3.45
C GLU A 41 4.54 -0.33 3.63
N PHE A 42 3.77 0.38 2.82
CA PHE A 42 2.30 0.35 2.84
C PHE A 42 1.80 -0.73 1.88
N VAL A 43 1.25 -1.81 2.43
CA VAL A 43 0.87 -3.01 1.68
C VAL A 43 -0.62 -2.98 1.36
N VAL A 44 -0.97 -2.95 0.08
CA VAL A 44 -2.35 -2.96 -0.44
C VAL A 44 -2.56 -4.23 -1.25
N GLY A 45 -3.61 -5.01 -0.98
CA GLY A 45 -3.92 -6.22 -1.74
C GLY A 45 -5.29 -6.15 -2.42
N THR A 46 -5.35 -6.51 -3.71
CA THR A 46 -6.59 -6.49 -4.50
C THR A 46 -6.73 -7.76 -5.33
N GLN A 47 -7.95 -8.30 -5.42
CA GLN A 47 -8.27 -9.35 -6.39
C GLN A 47 -8.31 -8.76 -7.80
N ILE A 48 -7.58 -9.35 -8.72
CA ILE A 48 -7.48 -8.87 -10.12
C ILE A 48 -8.59 -9.42 -11.03
N ASN A 49 -9.79 -9.61 -10.48
CA ASN A 49 -10.94 -10.22 -11.16
C ASN A 49 -11.74 -9.24 -12.04
N GLY A 50 -11.06 -8.22 -12.58
CA GLY A 50 -11.62 -7.18 -13.45
C GLY A 50 -11.19 -5.78 -13.04
N ALA A 51 -11.77 -4.77 -13.70
CA ALA A 51 -11.47 -3.37 -13.41
C ALA A 51 -11.74 -3.00 -11.93
N PRO A 52 -10.93 -2.15 -11.30
CA PRO A 52 -11.20 -1.70 -9.95
C PRO A 52 -12.45 -0.79 -9.90
N HIS A 53 -13.08 -0.76 -8.73
CA HIS A 53 -14.13 0.20 -8.39
C HIS A 53 -13.55 1.33 -7.54
N LEU A 54 -14.29 2.44 -7.38
CA LEU A 54 -13.84 3.64 -6.64
C LEU A 54 -13.28 3.31 -5.25
N GLY A 55 -13.97 2.48 -4.46
CA GLY A 55 -13.47 2.06 -3.14
C GLY A 55 -12.10 1.36 -3.16
N THR A 56 -11.77 0.60 -4.22
CA THR A 56 -10.44 -0.01 -4.38
C THR A 56 -9.36 1.05 -4.62
N ASN A 57 -9.63 1.96 -5.55
CA ASN A 57 -8.67 3.04 -5.87
C ASN A 57 -8.55 4.06 -4.73
N LEU A 58 -9.57 4.23 -3.88
CA LEU A 58 -9.49 5.02 -2.66
C LEU A 58 -8.48 4.43 -1.68
N VAL A 59 -8.51 3.11 -1.44
CA VAL A 59 -7.54 2.42 -0.57
C VAL A 59 -6.13 2.57 -1.10
N GLN A 60 -5.96 2.36 -2.41
CA GLN A 60 -4.67 2.49 -3.10
C GLN A 60 -4.14 3.93 -3.01
N THR A 61 -4.95 4.93 -3.33
CA THR A 61 -4.57 6.35 -3.23
C THR A 61 -4.21 6.74 -1.80
N ALA A 62 -4.98 6.26 -0.80
CA ALA A 62 -4.68 6.48 0.60
C ALA A 62 -3.31 5.91 1.00
N ALA A 63 -2.92 4.75 0.47
CA ALA A 63 -1.60 4.18 0.72
C ALA A 63 -0.47 5.10 0.23
N PHE A 64 -0.57 5.64 -0.99
CA PHE A 64 0.41 6.57 -1.54
C PHE A 64 0.47 7.89 -0.76
N LEU A 65 -0.68 8.46 -0.39
CA LEU A 65 -0.72 9.70 0.41
C LEU A 65 -0.22 9.50 1.83
N LEU A 66 -0.57 8.39 2.49
CA LEU A 66 -0.04 8.06 3.82
C LEU A 66 1.46 7.77 3.77
N ALA A 67 1.97 7.16 2.71
CA ALA A 67 3.40 6.99 2.49
C ALA A 67 4.13 8.33 2.31
N LYS A 68 3.56 9.27 1.55
CA LYS A 68 4.06 10.65 1.45
C LYS A 68 4.07 11.34 2.82
N LEU A 69 2.97 11.23 3.59
CA LEU A 69 2.84 11.83 4.92
C LEU A 69 3.82 11.20 5.92
N ALA A 70 3.95 9.87 5.94
CA ALA A 70 4.90 9.15 6.81
C ALA A 70 6.34 9.55 6.53
N ARG A 71 6.73 9.67 5.25
CA ARG A 71 8.08 10.08 4.84
C ARG A 71 8.44 11.45 5.42
N ARG A 72 7.51 12.40 5.32
CA ARG A 72 7.68 13.74 5.88
C ARG A 72 7.69 13.74 7.40
N GLU A 73 6.77 13.00 8.02
CA GLU A 73 6.55 13.05 9.46
C GLU A 73 7.61 12.33 10.26
N PHE A 74 8.05 11.17 9.77
CA PHE A 74 8.99 10.31 10.48
C PHE A 74 10.40 10.36 9.92
N SER A 75 10.62 11.05 8.79
CA SER A 75 11.92 11.10 8.09
C SER A 75 12.46 9.71 7.73
N THR A 76 11.55 8.78 7.44
CA THR A 76 11.83 7.37 7.10
C THR A 76 11.52 7.12 5.62
N ASP A 77 12.30 6.25 4.96
CA ASP A 77 12.02 5.84 3.58
C ASP A 77 10.64 5.17 3.49
N THR A 78 9.87 5.47 2.44
CA THR A 78 8.52 4.91 2.28
C THR A 78 8.28 4.35 0.89
N ARG A 79 7.54 3.24 0.84
CA ARG A 79 7.15 2.56 -0.40
C ARG A 79 5.73 2.02 -0.29
N VAL A 80 5.03 1.89 -1.41
CA VAL A 80 3.77 1.13 -1.52
C VAL A 80 4.05 -0.24 -2.12
N ARG A 81 3.54 -1.32 -1.53
CA ARG A 81 3.56 -2.66 -2.14
C ARG A 81 2.14 -3.05 -2.54
N PHE A 82 1.94 -3.26 -3.83
CA PHE A 82 0.69 -3.77 -4.37
C PHE A 82 0.75 -5.29 -4.55
N GLY A 83 -0.11 -6.00 -3.83
CA GLY A 83 -0.33 -7.44 -3.96
C GLY A 83 -1.50 -7.73 -4.90
N ALA A 84 -1.20 -8.20 -6.11
CA ALA A 84 -2.18 -8.68 -7.08
C ALA A 84 -2.60 -10.12 -6.73
N LEU A 85 -3.82 -10.30 -6.21
CA LEU A 85 -4.31 -11.61 -5.78
C LEU A 85 -4.86 -12.40 -6.98
N ASP A 86 -3.95 -13.06 -7.69
CA ASP A 86 -4.20 -13.96 -8.81
C ASP A 86 -4.68 -15.36 -8.38
N ASN A 87 -4.71 -15.64 -7.07
CA ASN A 87 -5.47 -16.76 -6.49
C ASN A 87 -6.98 -16.49 -6.36
N ALA A 88 -7.47 -15.38 -6.88
CA ALA A 88 -8.91 -15.15 -6.98
C ALA A 88 -9.56 -16.30 -7.80
N PRO A 89 -10.78 -16.77 -7.44
CA PRO A 89 -11.50 -17.75 -8.24
C PRO A 89 -11.81 -17.17 -9.62
N TYR A 90 -11.45 -17.91 -10.68
CA TYR A 90 -11.77 -17.60 -12.07
C TYR A 90 -13.01 -18.38 -12.52
N GLU A 91 -12.91 -19.70 -12.43
CA GLU A 91 -13.99 -20.64 -12.76
C GLU A 91 -14.37 -21.45 -11.53
N VAL A 92 -15.66 -21.72 -11.37
CA VAL A 92 -16.20 -22.59 -10.31
C VAL A 92 -17.19 -23.54 -10.95
N VAL A 93 -16.93 -24.84 -10.83
CA VAL A 93 -17.80 -25.91 -11.34
C VAL A 93 -18.32 -26.74 -10.18
N LEU A 94 -19.51 -27.32 -10.35
CA LEU A 94 -20.07 -28.31 -9.44
C LEU A 94 -19.94 -29.68 -10.09
N ASP A 95 -19.37 -30.62 -9.34
CA ASP A 95 -19.39 -32.02 -9.71
C ASP A 95 -20.85 -32.51 -9.80
N PRO A 96 -21.27 -33.09 -10.93
CA PRO A 96 -22.67 -33.45 -11.16
C PRO A 96 -23.17 -34.57 -10.24
N GLU A 97 -22.27 -35.42 -9.71
CA GLU A 97 -22.63 -36.53 -8.84
C GLU A 97 -22.56 -36.10 -7.38
N THR A 98 -21.44 -35.53 -6.97
CA THR A 98 -21.18 -35.20 -5.56
C THR A 98 -21.68 -33.82 -5.15
N HIS A 99 -22.03 -32.96 -6.11
CA HIS A 99 -22.33 -31.53 -5.92
C HIS A 99 -21.18 -30.75 -5.27
N THR A 100 -19.98 -31.32 -5.28
CA THR A 100 -18.80 -30.68 -4.72
C THR A 100 -18.34 -29.55 -5.63
N ALA A 101 -18.10 -28.38 -5.04
CA ALA A 101 -17.58 -27.24 -5.79
C ALA A 101 -16.06 -27.34 -5.96
N TYR A 102 -15.60 -27.23 -7.21
CA TYR A 102 -14.19 -27.07 -7.57
C TYR A 102 -13.95 -25.69 -8.17
N GLN A 103 -12.73 -25.19 -8.04
CA GLN A 103 -12.33 -23.90 -8.61
C GLN A 103 -10.98 -23.98 -9.32
N GLN A 104 -10.83 -23.16 -10.36
CA GLN A 104 -9.54 -22.73 -10.89
C GLN A 104 -9.32 -21.27 -10.49
N THR A 105 -8.08 -20.92 -10.18
CA THR A 105 -7.70 -19.54 -9.92
C THR A 105 -7.41 -18.79 -11.22
N TYR A 106 -7.38 -17.46 -11.18
CA TYR A 106 -6.90 -16.64 -12.31
C TYR A 106 -5.50 -17.06 -12.79
N TYR A 107 -4.57 -17.37 -11.88
CA TYR A 107 -3.24 -17.88 -12.24
C TYR A 107 -3.31 -19.14 -13.12
N HIS A 108 -3.97 -20.21 -12.65
CA HIS A 108 -4.11 -21.46 -13.39
C HIS A 108 -4.90 -21.32 -14.70
N ALA A 109 -5.95 -20.48 -14.72
CA ALA A 109 -6.80 -20.33 -15.89
C ALA A 109 -6.17 -19.48 -17.01
N LEU A 110 -5.39 -18.45 -16.66
CA LEU A 110 -4.87 -17.47 -17.61
C LEU A 110 -3.36 -17.57 -17.84
N GLY A 111 -2.61 -18.11 -16.87
CA GLY A 111 -1.15 -18.14 -16.89
C GLY A 111 -0.51 -16.77 -16.59
N LYS A 112 0.79 -16.79 -16.28
CA LYS A 112 1.56 -15.63 -15.80
C LYS A 112 1.51 -14.43 -16.75
N ASP A 113 1.60 -14.67 -18.06
CA ASP A 113 1.65 -13.59 -19.06
C ASP A 113 0.34 -12.79 -19.11
N LYS A 114 -0.81 -13.47 -19.08
CA LYS A 114 -2.12 -12.80 -19.05
C LYS A 114 -2.38 -12.09 -17.73
N ILE A 115 -1.86 -12.61 -16.62
CA ILE A 115 -1.89 -11.90 -15.33
C ILE A 115 -1.08 -10.60 -15.41
N ALA A 116 0.10 -10.64 -16.01
CA ALA A 116 0.91 -9.44 -16.24
C ALA A 116 0.17 -8.42 -17.14
N GLU A 117 -0.47 -8.87 -18.22
CA GLU A 117 -1.31 -8.00 -19.07
C GLU A 117 -2.46 -7.36 -18.28
N LEU A 118 -3.15 -8.10 -17.41
CA LEU A 118 -4.24 -7.55 -16.59
C LEU A 118 -3.73 -6.47 -15.62
N ILE A 119 -2.57 -6.70 -15.00
CA ILE A 119 -1.93 -5.73 -14.11
C ILE A 119 -1.55 -4.47 -14.89
N GLU A 120 -0.97 -4.65 -16.07
CA GLU A 120 -0.55 -3.55 -16.95
C GLU A 120 -1.75 -2.69 -17.36
N ASN A 121 -2.82 -3.34 -17.83
CA ASN A 121 -4.02 -2.68 -18.34
C ASN A 121 -4.79 -1.90 -17.27
N TYR A 122 -4.92 -2.44 -16.05
CA TYR A 122 -5.80 -1.87 -15.04
C TYR A 122 -5.10 -1.04 -13.97
N TYR A 123 -3.80 -1.24 -13.73
CA TYR A 123 -3.14 -0.67 -12.56
C TYR A 123 -1.87 0.13 -12.88
N ARG A 124 -1.11 -0.19 -13.92
CA ARG A 124 0.21 0.42 -14.16
C ARG A 124 0.13 1.94 -14.34
N ALA A 125 -0.64 2.40 -15.32
CA ALA A 125 -0.79 3.83 -15.59
C ALA A 125 -1.35 4.60 -14.38
N PHE A 126 -2.25 3.97 -13.62
CA PHE A 126 -2.82 4.55 -12.40
C PHE A 126 -1.76 4.70 -11.28
N PHE A 127 -0.94 3.66 -11.04
CA PHE A 127 0.12 3.71 -10.03
C PHE A 127 1.30 4.58 -10.44
N ASP A 128 1.66 4.64 -11.72
CA ASP A 128 2.69 5.55 -12.22
C ASP A 128 2.28 7.01 -11.97
N SER A 129 1.03 7.34 -12.28
CA SER A 129 0.45 8.67 -12.04
C SER A 129 0.36 8.99 -10.53
N LEU A 130 -0.02 8.04 -9.67
CA LEU A 130 0.01 8.21 -8.21
C LEU A 130 1.44 8.36 -7.66
N SER A 131 2.38 7.59 -8.18
CA SER A 131 3.81 7.63 -7.81
C SER A 131 4.39 9.01 -8.11
N GLU A 132 4.10 9.56 -9.27
CA GLU A 132 4.48 10.92 -9.66
C GLU A 132 3.81 11.97 -8.77
N ALA A 133 2.49 11.89 -8.58
CA ALA A 133 1.73 12.87 -7.80
C ALA A 133 2.14 12.91 -6.31
N THR A 134 2.66 11.80 -5.77
CA THR A 134 3.00 11.66 -4.34
C THR A 134 4.49 11.50 -4.06
N ASP A 135 5.33 11.50 -5.10
CA ASP A 135 6.76 11.21 -5.02
C ASP A 135 7.05 9.90 -4.26
N THR A 136 6.23 8.86 -4.43
CA THR A 136 6.28 7.62 -3.63
C THR A 136 6.46 6.40 -4.53
N ASP A 137 7.50 5.59 -4.27
CA ASP A 137 7.75 4.38 -5.06
C ASP A 137 6.73 3.29 -4.77
N TYR A 138 6.54 2.42 -5.76
CA TYR A 138 5.73 1.23 -5.57
C TYR A 138 6.41 -0.07 -6.07
N ALA A 139 5.91 -1.20 -5.58
CA ALA A 139 6.23 -2.54 -6.05
C ALA A 139 4.92 -3.22 -6.46
N VAL A 140 4.99 -4.11 -7.44
CA VAL A 140 3.91 -5.04 -7.73
C VAL A 140 4.43 -6.45 -7.49
N GLU A 141 3.61 -7.26 -6.83
CA GLU A 141 3.87 -8.66 -6.53
C GLU A 141 2.55 -9.44 -6.67
N THR A 142 2.57 -10.61 -7.28
CA THR A 142 1.37 -11.47 -7.34
C THR A 142 1.26 -12.35 -6.09
N TYR A 143 0.09 -12.93 -5.83
CA TYR A 143 -0.01 -13.94 -4.79
C TYR A 143 0.83 -15.18 -5.15
N THR A 144 0.92 -15.53 -6.44
CA THR A 144 1.82 -16.57 -6.93
C THR A 144 3.28 -16.31 -6.55
N ASP A 145 3.79 -15.09 -6.74
CA ASP A 145 5.15 -14.72 -6.35
C ASP A 145 5.30 -14.82 -4.82
N GLN A 146 4.31 -14.33 -4.06
CA GLN A 146 4.34 -14.33 -2.60
C GLN A 146 4.35 -15.74 -2.00
N GLN A 147 3.48 -16.64 -2.47
CA GLN A 147 3.37 -18.00 -1.92
C GLN A 147 4.58 -18.88 -2.28
N ALA A 148 5.32 -18.50 -3.33
CA ALA A 148 6.56 -19.17 -3.73
C ALA A 148 7.74 -18.79 -2.84
N THR A 149 7.64 -17.73 -2.02
CA THR A 149 8.77 -17.31 -1.18
C THR A 149 9.00 -18.30 -0.01
N PRO A 150 10.27 -18.62 0.32
CA PRO A 150 10.56 -19.49 1.46
C PRO A 150 10.02 -18.95 2.80
N GLY A 151 10.03 -17.62 2.97
CA GLY A 151 9.46 -16.98 4.15
C GLY A 151 7.96 -17.23 4.31
N PHE A 152 7.19 -17.22 3.21
CA PHE A 152 5.76 -17.51 3.25
C PHE A 152 5.50 -19.00 3.50
N ARG A 153 6.18 -19.90 2.78
CA ARG A 153 6.02 -21.35 2.92
C ARG A 153 6.41 -21.83 4.32
N ALA A 154 7.54 -21.36 4.83
CA ALA A 154 7.97 -21.69 6.19
C ALA A 154 6.99 -21.17 7.26
N GLU A 155 6.37 -19.99 7.08
CA GLU A 155 5.32 -19.55 8.00
C GLU A 155 4.05 -20.38 7.90
N PHE A 156 3.64 -20.79 6.70
CA PHE A 156 2.52 -21.69 6.52
C PHE A 156 2.77 -23.03 7.24
N LEU A 157 3.93 -23.66 7.05
CA LEU A 157 4.28 -24.92 7.70
C LEU A 157 4.26 -24.79 9.23
N ARG A 158 4.83 -23.72 9.78
CA ARG A 158 4.77 -23.42 11.23
C ARG A 158 3.33 -23.30 11.75
N THR A 159 2.39 -22.82 10.94
CA THR A 159 0.98 -22.75 11.36
C THR A 159 0.28 -24.12 11.39
N LEU A 160 0.78 -25.13 10.66
CA LEU A 160 0.21 -26.48 10.67
C LEU A 160 0.46 -27.20 12.00
N GLU A 161 1.60 -26.96 12.66
CA GLU A 161 1.91 -27.51 14.00
C GLU A 161 0.89 -27.07 15.07
N ARG A 162 0.19 -25.96 14.83
CA ARG A 162 -0.72 -25.29 15.76
C ARG A 162 -2.11 -25.13 15.15
N LEU A 163 -2.46 -25.94 14.15
CA LEU A 163 -3.67 -25.78 13.34
C LEU A 163 -4.94 -25.77 14.21
N ASP A 164 -4.99 -26.64 15.23
CA ASP A 164 -6.13 -26.75 16.14
C ASP A 164 -6.38 -25.46 16.95
N ASP A 165 -5.32 -24.73 17.31
CA ASP A 165 -5.44 -23.48 18.07
C ASP A 165 -5.99 -22.34 17.23
N ILE A 166 -5.78 -22.39 15.91
CA ILE A 166 -6.19 -21.33 14.98
C ILE A 166 -7.46 -21.64 14.18
N ARG A 167 -7.94 -22.88 14.19
CA ARG A 167 -8.99 -23.33 13.26
C ARG A 167 -10.31 -22.56 13.37
N TRP A 168 -10.73 -22.22 14.59
CA TRP A 168 -11.96 -21.47 14.82
C TRP A 168 -11.81 -19.97 14.53
N TRP A 169 -10.59 -19.48 14.52
CA TRP A 169 -10.30 -18.11 14.08
C TRP A 169 -10.30 -18.02 12.56
N MET A 170 -9.69 -18.99 11.88
CA MET A 170 -9.56 -18.98 10.41
C MET A 170 -10.79 -19.49 9.68
N ALA A 171 -11.60 -20.34 10.33
CA ALA A 171 -12.82 -20.92 9.79
C ALA A 171 -13.94 -20.97 10.85
N PRO A 172 -14.48 -19.81 11.30
CA PRO A 172 -15.38 -19.72 12.45
C PRO A 172 -16.68 -20.52 12.32
N SER A 173 -17.14 -20.79 11.10
CA SER A 173 -18.39 -21.50 10.86
C SER A 173 -18.31 -23.01 11.04
N HIS A 174 -17.14 -23.61 10.82
CA HIS A 174 -17.02 -25.08 10.75
C HIS A 174 -15.69 -25.62 11.30
N GLY A 175 -14.71 -24.78 11.60
CA GLY A 175 -13.42 -25.17 12.16
C GLY A 175 -12.51 -25.94 11.17
N VAL A 176 -12.86 -25.97 9.89
CA VAL A 176 -12.04 -26.60 8.84
C VAL A 176 -11.31 -25.49 8.08
N ILE A 177 -9.99 -25.40 8.26
CA ILE A 177 -9.20 -24.38 7.56
C ILE A 177 -9.02 -24.82 6.11
N HIS A 178 -9.61 -24.07 5.18
CA HIS A 178 -9.49 -24.37 3.76
C HIS A 178 -8.07 -24.10 3.27
N THR A 179 -7.32 -25.19 3.07
CA THR A 179 -6.01 -25.22 2.42
C THR A 179 -6.18 -25.92 1.09
N ARG A 180 -6.09 -25.17 0.00
CA ARG A 180 -6.20 -25.71 -1.35
C ARG A 180 -4.80 -25.89 -1.90
N ILE A 181 -4.56 -27.08 -2.42
CA ILE A 181 -3.38 -27.36 -3.24
C ILE A 181 -4.00 -27.66 -4.60
N PRO A 182 -3.86 -26.80 -5.60
CA PRO A 182 -4.37 -27.08 -6.94
C PRO A 182 -3.66 -28.27 -7.58
N CYS A 183 -4.40 -29.03 -8.39
CA CYS A 183 -3.84 -30.17 -9.13
C CYS A 183 -2.66 -29.70 -10.00
N PRO A 184 -1.48 -30.32 -9.91
CA PRO A 184 -0.31 -29.92 -10.71
C PRO A 184 -0.52 -30.04 -12.24
N VAL A 185 -1.52 -30.81 -12.67
CA VAL A 185 -1.80 -31.06 -14.09
C VAL A 185 -2.78 -30.05 -14.69
N CYS A 186 -3.88 -29.73 -13.99
CA CYS A 186 -4.93 -28.84 -14.53
C CYS A 186 -5.32 -27.67 -13.63
N GLY A 187 -4.76 -27.55 -12.42
CA GLY A 187 -5.04 -26.44 -11.52
C GLY A 187 -6.43 -26.45 -10.85
N TRP A 188 -7.22 -27.51 -11.01
CA TRP A 188 -8.46 -27.66 -10.24
C TRP A 188 -8.16 -27.95 -8.77
N ALA A 189 -8.87 -27.25 -7.87
CA ALA A 189 -8.88 -27.52 -6.45
C ALA A 189 -10.31 -27.53 -5.90
N GLU A 190 -10.60 -28.38 -4.92
CA GLU A 190 -11.86 -28.33 -4.21
C GLU A 190 -12.02 -26.99 -3.47
N LYS A 191 -13.09 -26.26 -3.74
CA LYS A 191 -13.29 -24.88 -3.27
C LYS A 191 -13.28 -24.75 -1.75
N ARG A 192 -13.86 -25.73 -1.06
CA ARG A 192 -13.91 -25.81 0.41
C ARG A 192 -12.83 -26.70 1.01
N ALA A 193 -12.05 -27.41 0.19
CA ALA A 193 -10.97 -28.28 0.68
C ALA A 193 -11.41 -29.24 1.82
N ASP A 194 -12.65 -29.72 1.77
CA ASP A 194 -13.22 -30.67 2.73
C ASP A 194 -12.50 -32.02 2.67
N ARG A 195 -11.99 -32.41 1.50
CA ARG A 195 -11.24 -33.63 1.22
C ARG A 195 -9.74 -33.42 1.04
N THR A 196 -9.24 -32.19 1.19
CA THR A 196 -7.81 -31.95 1.33
C THR A 196 -7.39 -32.26 2.76
N LYS A 197 -6.45 -33.19 2.98
CA LYS A 197 -6.02 -33.62 4.31
C LYS A 197 -4.50 -33.53 4.44
N LEU A 198 -4.05 -33.00 5.58
CA LEU A 198 -2.65 -33.11 5.99
C LEU A 198 -2.38 -34.58 6.37
N ALA A 199 -1.58 -35.27 5.57
CA ALA A 199 -1.23 -36.67 5.76
C ALA A 199 0.02 -36.83 6.64
N HIS A 200 1.02 -35.97 6.42
CA HIS A 200 2.28 -35.97 7.17
C HIS A 200 2.80 -34.54 7.36
N LEU A 201 3.45 -34.27 8.49
CA LEU A 201 4.16 -33.04 8.80
C LEU A 201 5.45 -33.40 9.54
N ASP A 202 6.59 -33.01 8.98
CA ASP A 202 7.93 -33.24 9.53
C ASP A 202 8.84 -32.02 9.33
N GLU A 203 10.15 -32.20 9.54
CA GLU A 203 11.15 -31.16 9.35
C GLU A 203 11.36 -30.77 7.87
N ASP A 204 11.05 -31.68 6.94
CA ASP A 204 11.22 -31.49 5.50
C ASP A 204 10.01 -30.76 4.89
N GLY A 205 8.80 -30.93 5.46
CA GLY A 205 7.63 -30.20 5.02
C GLY A 205 6.31 -30.85 5.40
N ALA A 206 5.29 -30.61 4.57
CA ALA A 206 3.94 -31.12 4.77
C ALA A 206 3.42 -31.84 3.53
N THR A 207 3.07 -33.11 3.69
CA THR A 207 2.41 -33.91 2.64
C THR A 207 0.91 -33.86 2.82
N PHE A 208 0.21 -33.50 1.75
CA PHE A 208 -1.24 -33.45 1.69
C PHE A 208 -1.79 -34.44 0.69
N THR A 209 -2.94 -35.03 1.01
CA THR A 209 -3.80 -35.70 0.03
C THR A 209 -4.91 -34.74 -0.40
N ALA A 210 -5.24 -34.74 -1.69
CA ALA A 210 -6.28 -33.90 -2.27
C ALA A 210 -7.00 -34.65 -3.40
N VAL A 211 -8.13 -34.10 -3.86
CA VAL A 211 -8.92 -34.65 -4.97
C VAL A 211 -9.07 -33.60 -6.05
N CYS A 212 -8.68 -33.95 -7.27
CA CYS A 212 -8.85 -33.14 -8.46
C CYS A 212 -10.20 -33.46 -9.10
N PHE A 213 -10.84 -32.45 -9.70
CA PHE A 213 -12.06 -32.62 -10.47
C PHE A 213 -11.87 -33.62 -11.63
N ASP A 214 -10.84 -33.43 -12.47
CA ASP A 214 -10.61 -34.29 -13.64
C ASP A 214 -9.73 -35.53 -13.35
N HIS A 215 -8.73 -35.39 -12.48
CA HIS A 215 -7.67 -36.41 -12.30
C HIS A 215 -7.85 -37.29 -11.06
N GLY A 216 -8.90 -37.06 -10.25
CA GLY A 216 -9.13 -37.84 -9.04
C GLY A 216 -8.10 -37.57 -7.92
N PRO A 217 -7.88 -38.52 -7.00
CA PRO A 217 -7.00 -38.34 -5.84
C PRO A 217 -5.52 -38.16 -6.23
N TYR A 218 -4.81 -37.29 -5.52
CA TYR A 218 -3.38 -37.10 -5.66
C TYR A 218 -2.73 -36.67 -4.34
N GLU A 219 -1.41 -36.79 -4.28
CA GLU A 219 -0.57 -36.32 -3.18
C GLU A 219 0.29 -35.14 -3.63
N ALA A 220 0.57 -34.25 -2.68
CA ALA A 220 1.36 -33.05 -2.89
C ALA A 220 2.18 -32.75 -1.64
N HIS A 221 3.48 -32.51 -1.82
CA HIS A 221 4.40 -32.15 -0.75
C HIS A 221 4.74 -30.67 -0.81
N ILE A 222 4.54 -29.94 0.29
CA ILE A 222 4.89 -28.52 0.41
C ILE A 222 6.10 -28.42 1.35
N ASP A 223 7.22 -27.93 0.85
CA ASP A 223 8.40 -27.61 1.65
C ASP A 223 8.76 -26.11 1.54
N PRO A 224 9.67 -25.58 2.37
CA PRO A 224 10.04 -24.17 2.34
C PRO A 224 10.75 -23.69 1.05
N GLU A 225 11.48 -24.56 0.35
CA GLU A 225 12.42 -24.15 -0.70
C GLU A 225 11.90 -24.41 -2.12
N ASP A 226 11.01 -25.37 -2.30
CA ASP A 226 10.28 -25.60 -3.55
C ASP A 226 9.17 -24.53 -3.73
N ASP A 227 8.96 -24.04 -4.95
CA ASP A 227 7.87 -23.12 -5.29
C ASP A 227 6.62 -23.84 -5.86
N SER A 228 6.73 -25.15 -6.00
CA SER A 228 5.72 -26.12 -6.39
C SER A 228 5.46 -27.12 -5.25
N PRO A 229 4.30 -27.79 -5.18
CA PRO A 229 3.04 -27.45 -5.84
C PRO A 229 2.48 -26.14 -5.30
N TYR A 230 1.57 -25.52 -6.07
CA TYR A 230 0.98 -24.22 -5.71
C TYR A 230 0.20 -24.29 -4.38
N LEU A 231 0.41 -23.31 -3.51
CA LEU A 231 -0.32 -23.19 -2.24
C LEU A 231 -1.41 -22.11 -2.33
N ASP A 232 -2.68 -22.50 -2.33
CA ASP A 232 -3.83 -21.58 -2.31
C ASP A 232 -4.54 -21.54 -0.95
N LEU A 233 -4.27 -20.50 -0.17
CA LEU A 233 -4.89 -20.30 1.14
C LEU A 233 -6.18 -19.49 1.05
N ALA A 234 -7.20 -19.88 1.82
CA ALA A 234 -8.40 -19.07 1.97
C ALA A 234 -8.11 -17.69 2.59
N THR A 235 -9.02 -16.74 2.33
CA THR A 235 -8.87 -15.31 2.60
C THR A 235 -8.32 -14.95 3.98
N LEU A 236 -8.86 -15.51 5.07
CA LEU A 236 -8.39 -15.23 6.44
C LEU A 236 -7.02 -15.87 6.70
N TYR A 237 -6.87 -17.13 6.32
CA TYR A 237 -5.64 -17.89 6.56
C TYR A 237 -4.44 -17.32 5.80
N ARG A 238 -4.64 -16.92 4.53
CA ARG A 238 -3.67 -16.17 3.75
C ARG A 238 -3.20 -14.90 4.47
N ASN A 239 -4.14 -14.15 5.06
CA ASN A 239 -3.77 -12.92 5.77
C ASN A 239 -2.97 -13.23 7.04
N LEU A 240 -3.31 -14.28 7.79
CA LEU A 240 -2.53 -14.73 8.95
C LEU A 240 -1.08 -15.06 8.54
N VAL A 241 -0.90 -15.95 7.57
CA VAL A 241 0.43 -16.39 7.11
C VAL A 241 1.24 -15.20 6.59
N LYS A 242 0.66 -14.38 5.71
CA LYS A 242 1.31 -13.19 5.16
C LYS A 242 1.71 -12.19 6.24
N GLU A 243 0.81 -11.87 7.16
CA GLU A 243 1.06 -10.86 8.19
C GLU A 243 2.10 -11.33 9.20
N ARG A 244 2.18 -12.64 9.49
CA ARG A 244 3.27 -13.22 10.28
C ARG A 244 4.61 -13.21 9.54
N ALA A 245 4.62 -13.56 8.24
CA ALA A 245 5.83 -13.57 7.44
C ALA A 245 6.46 -12.16 7.36
N LEU A 246 5.64 -11.14 7.13
CA LEU A 246 6.08 -9.75 7.08
C LEU A 246 6.40 -9.16 8.47
N GLY A 247 5.73 -9.63 9.52
CA GLY A 247 5.92 -9.17 10.90
C GLY A 247 7.28 -9.53 11.52
N ARG A 248 8.03 -10.45 10.89
CA ARG A 248 9.39 -10.80 11.31
C ARG A 248 10.48 -9.85 10.82
N SER A 249 10.15 -8.92 9.92
CA SER A 249 11.12 -7.93 9.46
C SER A 249 11.50 -6.99 10.59
N THR A 250 12.79 -6.88 10.90
CA THR A 250 13.31 -5.98 11.93
C THR A 250 13.62 -4.58 11.41
N ASP A 251 13.75 -4.42 10.08
CA ASP A 251 14.19 -3.17 9.44
C ASP A 251 13.06 -2.45 8.68
N THR A 252 12.03 -3.19 8.24
CA THR A 252 10.89 -2.64 7.51
C THR A 252 9.60 -2.78 8.31
N LEU A 253 8.97 -1.64 8.61
CA LEU A 253 7.63 -1.60 9.18
C LEU A 253 6.59 -1.77 8.07
N HIS A 254 5.94 -2.93 8.02
CA HIS A 254 4.84 -3.18 7.09
C HIS A 254 3.52 -2.66 7.66
N VAL A 255 2.82 -1.81 6.90
CA VAL A 255 1.51 -1.24 7.25
C VAL A 255 0.45 -1.77 6.28
N MET A 256 -0.46 -2.60 6.77
CA MET A 256 -1.52 -3.20 5.94
C MET A 256 -2.64 -2.19 5.70
N MET A 257 -2.83 -1.83 4.44
CA MET A 257 -3.91 -0.95 4.00
C MET A 257 -5.13 -1.80 3.62
N LYS A 258 -6.26 -1.55 4.26
CA LYS A 258 -7.50 -2.31 4.02
C LYS A 258 -8.72 -1.39 3.99
N GLY A 259 -9.78 -1.78 3.28
CA GLY A 259 -11.09 -1.13 3.41
C GLY A 259 -11.71 -1.36 4.79
N GLY A 260 -12.57 -0.44 5.24
CA GLY A 260 -13.20 -0.51 6.56
C GLY A 260 -13.95 -1.82 6.88
N ASP A 261 -14.43 -2.55 5.87
CA ASP A 261 -15.08 -3.85 6.04
C ASP A 261 -14.15 -4.94 6.57
N TRP A 262 -12.84 -4.80 6.36
CA TRP A 262 -11.86 -5.76 6.85
C TRP A 262 -11.62 -5.71 8.35
N ALA A 263 -12.10 -4.67 9.05
CA ALA A 263 -11.92 -4.56 10.49
C ALA A 263 -12.44 -5.80 11.23
N PHE A 264 -13.61 -6.31 10.82
CA PHE A 264 -14.21 -7.51 11.41
C PHE A 264 -13.40 -8.78 11.10
N GLY A 265 -12.89 -8.93 9.87
CA GLY A 265 -12.03 -10.05 9.52
C GLY A 265 -10.68 -10.01 10.26
N CYS A 266 -10.14 -8.81 10.50
CA CYS A 266 -8.88 -8.65 11.22
C CYS A 266 -9.00 -9.00 12.70
N GLN A 267 -10.17 -8.88 13.33
CA GLN A 267 -10.40 -9.37 14.69
C GLN A 267 -10.14 -10.89 14.80
N LEU A 268 -10.54 -11.65 13.77
CA LEU A 268 -10.27 -13.08 13.70
C LEU A 268 -8.78 -13.37 13.47
N VAL A 269 -8.12 -12.60 12.60
CA VAL A 269 -6.67 -12.71 12.38
C VAL A 269 -5.90 -12.41 13.68
N ASP A 270 -6.32 -11.40 14.45
CA ASP A 270 -5.69 -11.05 15.72
C ASP A 270 -5.88 -12.13 16.78
N GLY A 271 -7.05 -12.76 16.82
CA GLY A 271 -7.29 -13.92 17.68
C GLY A 271 -6.37 -15.10 17.34
N ALA A 272 -6.18 -15.40 16.04
CA ALA A 272 -5.23 -16.42 15.61
C ALA A 272 -3.78 -16.05 15.91
N LEU A 273 -3.38 -14.78 15.72
CA LEU A 273 -2.05 -14.30 16.10
C LEU A 273 -1.80 -14.49 17.60
N GLY A 274 -2.79 -14.16 18.44
CA GLY A 274 -2.73 -14.39 19.89
C GLY A 274 -2.65 -15.88 20.26
N ALA A 275 -3.44 -16.73 19.60
CA ALA A 275 -3.40 -18.19 19.78
C ALA A 275 -2.03 -18.78 19.42
N LEU A 276 -1.35 -18.20 18.42
CA LEU A 276 0.02 -18.54 18.03
C LEU A 276 1.09 -17.79 18.84
N HIS A 277 0.72 -17.14 19.93
CA HIS A 277 1.61 -16.37 20.80
C HIS A 277 2.49 -15.36 20.05
N ALA A 278 1.93 -14.68 19.05
CA ALA A 278 2.63 -13.62 18.34
C ALA A 278 3.04 -12.53 19.35
N PRO A 279 4.34 -12.19 19.45
CA PRO A 279 4.78 -11.20 20.40
C PRO A 279 4.31 -9.81 19.96
N PRO A 280 4.14 -8.85 20.90
CA PRO A 280 3.59 -7.54 20.59
C PRO A 280 4.28 -6.82 19.43
N GLU A 281 5.61 -6.93 19.32
CA GLU A 281 6.44 -6.36 18.25
C GLU A 281 6.08 -6.90 16.85
N HIS A 282 5.65 -8.16 16.74
CA HIS A 282 5.25 -8.79 15.47
C HIS A 282 3.77 -8.63 15.15
N MET A 283 2.98 -8.04 16.05
CA MET A 283 1.57 -7.76 15.75
C MET A 283 1.48 -6.74 14.60
N PRO A 284 0.68 -7.02 13.57
CA PRO A 284 0.63 -6.22 12.35
C PRO A 284 0.04 -4.85 12.60
N VAL A 285 0.58 -3.85 11.91
CA VAL A 285 0.00 -2.51 11.87
C VAL A 285 -0.97 -2.46 10.69
N ARG A 286 -2.21 -2.02 10.93
CA ARG A 286 -3.24 -1.93 9.90
C ARG A 286 -3.90 -0.55 9.91
N ILE A 287 -4.16 -0.01 8.73
CA ILE A 287 -4.97 1.20 8.54
C ILE A 287 -6.21 0.82 7.74
N PHE A 288 -7.37 1.12 8.31
CA PHE A 288 -8.67 0.93 7.67
C PHE A 288 -9.12 2.24 7.03
N THR A 289 -9.29 2.23 5.71
CA THR A 289 -9.74 3.39 4.95
C THR A 289 -11.26 3.52 4.98
N PRO A 290 -11.80 4.71 4.70
CA PRO A 290 -13.24 4.91 4.53
C PRO A 290 -13.93 3.83 3.70
N GLN A 291 -15.06 3.33 4.18
CA GLN A 291 -15.92 2.46 3.39
C GLN A 291 -16.78 3.33 2.46
N VAL A 292 -16.87 2.93 1.19
CA VAL A 292 -17.72 3.58 0.19
C VAL A 292 -19.08 2.88 0.16
N LEU A 293 -20.15 3.65 0.34
CA LEU A 293 -21.52 3.18 0.46
C LEU A 293 -22.34 3.59 -0.77
N ALA A 294 -23.17 2.68 -1.26
CA ALA A 294 -24.26 2.99 -2.17
C ALA A 294 -25.34 3.82 -1.44
N PRO A 295 -26.30 4.45 -2.15
CA PRO A 295 -27.39 5.21 -1.53
C PRO A 295 -28.25 4.38 -0.56
N THR A 296 -28.29 3.07 -0.76
CA THR A 296 -28.99 2.12 0.11
C THR A 296 -28.29 1.90 1.46
N GLY A 297 -27.09 2.45 1.65
CA GLY A 297 -26.22 2.18 2.80
C GLY A 297 -25.40 0.89 2.66
N ALA A 298 -25.62 0.09 1.61
CA ALA A 298 -24.82 -1.09 1.32
C ALA A 298 -23.40 -0.71 0.85
N LYS A 299 -22.42 -1.58 1.07
CA LYS A 299 -21.07 -1.41 0.52
C LYS A 299 -21.12 -1.34 -1.01
N LEU A 300 -20.43 -0.37 -1.59
CA LEU A 300 -20.22 -0.29 -3.03
C LEU A 300 -19.43 -1.55 -3.48
N SER A 301 -20.10 -2.45 -4.20
CA SER A 301 -19.47 -3.64 -4.77
C SER A 301 -20.21 -4.11 -6.01
N LYS A 302 -19.47 -4.68 -6.96
CA LYS A 302 -20.03 -5.21 -8.22
C LYS A 302 -20.99 -6.37 -7.99
N SER A 303 -20.68 -7.26 -7.05
CA SER A 303 -21.50 -8.44 -6.75
C SER A 303 -22.83 -8.07 -6.09
N LEU A 304 -22.82 -7.24 -5.04
CA LEU A 304 -24.05 -6.87 -4.33
C LEU A 304 -25.00 -6.06 -5.21
N LEU A 305 -24.47 -5.20 -6.08
CA LEU A 305 -25.32 -4.43 -6.99
C LEU A 305 -25.90 -5.26 -8.14
N ARG A 306 -25.23 -6.36 -8.54
CA ARG A 306 -25.75 -7.30 -9.54
C ARG A 306 -26.74 -8.32 -8.97
N GLU A 307 -26.64 -8.64 -7.68
CA GLU A 307 -27.55 -9.56 -6.98
C GLU A 307 -29.01 -9.10 -6.98
N HIS A 308 -29.24 -7.78 -7.12
CA HIS A 308 -30.58 -7.20 -7.20
C HIS A 308 -31.27 -7.34 -8.58
N GLY A 309 -30.65 -7.98 -9.58
CA GLY A 309 -31.29 -8.32 -10.86
C GLY A 309 -31.66 -7.14 -11.77
N THR A 310 -31.48 -5.89 -11.31
CA THR A 310 -31.72 -4.68 -12.08
C THR A 310 -30.48 -4.29 -12.89
N ARG A 311 -30.67 -4.14 -14.22
CA ARG A 311 -29.63 -3.67 -15.14
C ARG A 311 -29.26 -2.19 -14.91
N ALA A 312 -30.11 -1.44 -14.20
CA ALA A 312 -29.94 -0.03 -13.88
C ALA A 312 -29.20 0.13 -12.54
N LEU A 313 -28.18 0.99 -12.54
CA LEU A 313 -27.46 1.37 -11.33
C LEU A 313 -28.39 2.18 -10.39
N PRO A 314 -28.21 2.09 -9.06
CA PRO A 314 -28.90 2.98 -8.14
C PRO A 314 -28.67 4.45 -8.50
N ALA A 315 -29.63 5.33 -8.19
CA ALA A 315 -29.47 6.78 -8.35
C ALA A 315 -28.17 7.25 -7.65
N ASP A 316 -27.49 8.25 -8.19
CA ASP A 316 -26.19 8.75 -7.69
C ASP A 316 -24.99 7.79 -7.81
N VAL A 317 -25.14 6.58 -8.39
CA VAL A 317 -24.01 5.69 -8.74
C VAL A 317 -23.70 5.82 -10.23
N GLU A 318 -22.59 6.49 -10.55
CA GLU A 318 -22.09 6.59 -11.92
C GLU A 318 -21.35 5.31 -12.35
N PRO A 319 -21.37 4.93 -13.64
CA PRO A 319 -20.68 3.72 -14.14
C PRO A 319 -19.21 3.63 -13.72
N TRP A 320 -18.50 4.76 -13.76
CA TRP A 320 -17.08 4.83 -13.43
C TRP A 320 -16.78 4.49 -11.96
N MET A 321 -17.75 4.64 -11.06
CA MET A 321 -17.58 4.29 -9.66
C MET A 321 -17.49 2.78 -9.44
N LEU A 322 -18.02 1.98 -10.36
CA LEU A 322 -17.90 0.52 -10.36
C LEU A 322 -16.81 0.03 -11.30
N ASP A 323 -16.57 0.73 -12.39
CA ASP A 323 -15.53 0.42 -13.34
C ASP A 323 -14.75 1.68 -13.70
N THR A 324 -13.62 1.89 -13.03
CA THR A 324 -12.87 3.15 -13.14
C THR A 324 -12.25 3.37 -14.52
N THR A 325 -12.24 2.35 -15.38
CA THR A 325 -11.81 2.52 -16.79
C THR A 325 -12.80 3.35 -17.61
N THR A 326 -14.02 3.53 -17.12
CA THR A 326 -15.07 4.35 -17.75
C THR A 326 -15.07 5.80 -17.25
N TRP A 327 -14.03 6.22 -16.52
CA TRP A 327 -13.86 7.63 -16.12
C TRP A 327 -13.85 8.54 -17.36
N PRO A 328 -14.58 9.67 -17.36
CA PRO A 328 -14.73 10.51 -18.55
C PRO A 328 -13.48 11.32 -18.93
N GLY A 329 -12.51 11.47 -18.02
CA GLY A 329 -11.24 12.18 -18.26
C GLY A 329 -10.05 11.25 -18.49
N SER A 330 -8.85 11.82 -18.53
CA SER A 330 -7.61 11.02 -18.54
C SER A 330 -7.35 10.34 -17.19
N THR A 331 -6.46 9.34 -17.18
CA THR A 331 -5.96 8.69 -15.95
C THR A 331 -5.36 9.71 -14.98
N ASP A 332 -4.57 10.68 -15.47
CA ASP A 332 -4.01 11.74 -14.64
C ASP A 332 -5.10 12.61 -14.01
N ASN A 333 -6.12 13.00 -14.80
CA ASN A 333 -7.24 13.77 -14.28
C ASN A 333 -8.00 13.02 -13.17
N TYR A 334 -8.14 11.71 -13.32
CA TYR A 334 -8.76 10.85 -12.31
C TYR A 334 -7.90 10.75 -11.04
N VAL A 335 -6.59 10.53 -11.20
CA VAL A 335 -5.63 10.48 -10.10
C VAL A 335 -5.61 11.79 -9.34
N ASP A 336 -5.58 12.93 -10.01
CA ASP A 336 -5.62 14.24 -9.36
C ASP A 336 -6.93 14.44 -8.57
N ALA A 337 -8.06 13.94 -9.11
CA ALA A 337 -9.35 13.95 -8.40
C ALA A 337 -9.30 13.12 -7.11
N LEU A 338 -8.70 11.93 -7.18
CA LEU A 338 -8.56 11.03 -6.04
C LEU A 338 -7.55 11.55 -5.02
N VAL A 339 -6.42 12.08 -5.46
CA VAL A 339 -5.40 12.69 -4.60
C VAL A 339 -6.00 13.86 -3.83
N TRP A 340 -6.78 14.72 -4.51
CA TRP A 340 -7.55 15.78 -3.85
C TRP A 340 -8.53 15.20 -2.83
N LEU A 341 -9.42 14.31 -3.27
CA LEU A 341 -10.45 13.72 -2.41
C LEU A 341 -9.83 13.09 -1.16
N VAL A 342 -8.86 12.19 -1.33
CA VAL A 342 -8.26 11.46 -0.21
C VAL A 342 -7.38 12.37 0.63
N GLY A 343 -6.78 13.42 0.05
CA GLY A 343 -6.11 14.49 0.78
C GLY A 343 -7.07 15.21 1.73
N GLU A 344 -8.26 15.58 1.26
CA GLU A 344 -9.32 16.17 2.09
C GLU A 344 -9.78 15.21 3.19
N LEU A 345 -9.89 13.91 2.88
CA LEU A 345 -10.23 12.90 3.90
C LEU A 345 -9.13 12.76 4.96
N LEU A 346 -7.86 12.87 4.58
CA LEU A 346 -6.72 12.74 5.50
C LEU A 346 -6.45 14.01 6.33
N SER A 347 -6.98 15.16 5.91
CA SER A 347 -6.77 16.47 6.55
C SER A 347 -7.21 16.52 8.01
N ASP A 348 -8.27 15.78 8.35
CA ASP A 348 -8.80 15.61 9.70
C ASP A 348 -9.12 14.13 9.94
N PRO A 349 -8.59 13.50 11.01
CA PRO A 349 -8.96 12.14 11.40
C PRO A 349 -10.47 11.87 11.44
N LYS A 350 -11.31 12.86 11.75
CA LYS A 350 -12.79 12.76 11.73
C LYS A 350 -13.34 12.47 10.34
N HIS A 351 -12.63 12.88 9.29
CA HIS A 351 -13.00 12.61 7.92
C HIS A 351 -12.46 11.25 7.46
N PHE A 352 -11.28 10.83 7.91
CA PHE A 352 -10.67 9.59 7.45
C PHE A 352 -11.27 8.33 8.11
N PHE A 353 -11.62 8.39 9.40
CA PHE A 353 -12.12 7.20 10.12
C PHE A 353 -13.66 7.13 10.14
N ARG A 354 -14.29 7.30 8.96
CA ARG A 354 -15.74 7.14 8.77
C ARG A 354 -16.09 6.65 7.36
N SER A 355 -17.34 6.26 7.16
CA SER A 355 -17.87 5.84 5.85
C SER A 355 -18.48 7.01 5.09
N PHE A 356 -18.49 6.92 3.75
CA PHE A 356 -19.07 7.93 2.87
C PHE A 356 -19.98 7.28 1.83
N THR A 357 -21.08 7.94 1.50
CA THR A 357 -21.87 7.56 0.33
C THR A 357 -21.17 7.98 -0.96
N VAL A 358 -21.45 7.29 -2.06
CA VAL A 358 -20.99 7.67 -3.41
C VAL A 358 -21.36 9.11 -3.77
N LYS A 359 -22.55 9.57 -3.33
CA LYS A 359 -23.02 10.94 -3.53
C LYS A 359 -22.12 11.95 -2.82
N GLU A 360 -21.77 11.68 -1.57
CA GLU A 360 -20.92 12.60 -0.81
C GLU A 360 -19.49 12.62 -1.36
N LEU A 361 -18.94 11.46 -1.75
CA LEU A 361 -17.63 11.42 -2.43
C LEU A 361 -17.67 12.18 -3.76
N GLY A 362 -18.74 12.03 -4.55
CA GLY A 362 -18.94 12.77 -5.80
C GLY A 362 -19.02 14.29 -5.58
N ARG A 363 -19.70 14.73 -4.50
CA ARG A 363 -19.75 16.14 -4.10
C ARG A 363 -18.36 16.67 -3.73
N LEU A 364 -17.60 15.94 -2.93
CA LEU A 364 -16.24 16.31 -2.52
C LEU A 364 -15.26 16.34 -3.70
N MET A 365 -15.33 15.35 -4.60
CA MET A 365 -14.51 15.32 -5.82
C MET A 365 -14.82 16.49 -6.75
N THR A 366 -16.09 16.87 -6.91
CA THR A 366 -16.50 18.00 -7.74
C THR A 366 -16.12 19.35 -7.14
N ALA A 367 -15.98 19.43 -5.81
CA ALA A 367 -15.51 20.63 -5.11
C ALA A 367 -14.01 20.90 -5.28
N ARG A 368 -13.27 20.04 -6.01
CA ARG A 368 -11.85 20.25 -6.30
C ARG A 368 -11.63 21.54 -7.09
N PRO A 369 -10.51 22.26 -6.86
CA PRO A 369 -10.12 23.37 -7.70
C PRO A 369 -10.06 22.94 -9.18
N THR A 370 -10.55 23.81 -10.07
CA THR A 370 -10.53 23.58 -11.52
C THR A 370 -9.18 23.90 -12.16
N GLU A 371 -8.32 24.62 -11.44
CA GLU A 371 -6.96 24.88 -11.88
C GLU A 371 -6.14 23.57 -11.91
N PRO A 372 -5.35 23.35 -12.98
CA PRO A 372 -4.54 22.15 -13.08
C PRO A 372 -3.55 22.08 -11.93
N THR A 373 -3.52 20.93 -11.25
CA THR A 373 -2.61 20.70 -10.14
C THR A 373 -1.19 20.57 -10.70
N ILE A 374 -0.32 21.53 -10.39
CA ILE A 374 1.08 21.47 -10.82
C ILE A 374 1.79 20.39 -9.98
N ARG A 375 2.07 19.23 -10.60
CA ARG A 375 2.89 18.17 -10.02
C ARG A 375 4.33 18.66 -9.90
N ALA A 376 4.79 18.86 -8.66
CA ALA A 376 6.13 19.33 -8.36
C ALA A 376 6.67 18.60 -7.13
N HIS A 377 7.98 18.31 -7.13
CA HIS A 377 8.67 17.82 -5.95
C HIS A 377 8.70 18.93 -4.89
N GLU A 378 8.39 18.62 -3.65
CA GLU A 378 8.36 19.60 -2.57
C GLU A 378 9.64 19.55 -1.75
N MET A 379 10.30 20.69 -1.56
CA MET A 379 11.53 20.78 -0.78
C MET A 379 11.48 21.92 0.23
N GLY A 380 11.72 21.60 1.51
CA GLY A 380 12.01 22.61 2.52
C GLY A 380 13.43 23.15 2.35
N ILE A 381 13.61 24.46 2.44
CA ILE A 381 14.92 25.10 2.33
C ILE A 381 15.05 26.27 3.33
N TYR A 382 16.27 26.53 3.83
CA TYR A 382 16.53 27.67 4.71
C TYR A 382 16.31 28.99 3.98
N LYS A 383 15.79 30.00 4.70
CA LYS A 383 15.44 31.32 4.15
C LYS A 383 16.56 31.97 3.33
N ARG A 384 17.81 31.91 3.82
CA ARG A 384 18.99 32.44 3.11
C ARG A 384 19.15 31.88 1.69
N TYR A 385 18.83 30.61 1.48
CA TYR A 385 18.90 29.98 0.16
C TYR A 385 17.59 30.15 -0.62
N PHE A 386 16.44 30.16 0.07
CA PHE A 386 15.15 30.48 -0.54
C PHE A 386 15.20 31.82 -1.28
N ASP A 387 15.70 32.87 -0.63
CA ASP A 387 15.76 34.22 -1.20
C ASP A 387 16.73 34.28 -2.41
N LEU A 388 17.78 33.46 -2.40
CA LEU A 388 18.68 33.33 -3.57
C LEU A 388 18.00 32.62 -4.74
N ILE A 389 17.17 31.61 -4.48
CA ILE A 389 16.38 30.93 -5.54
C ILE A 389 15.32 31.89 -6.07
N ALA A 390 14.58 32.57 -5.19
CA ALA A 390 13.52 33.50 -5.55
C ALA A 390 14.04 34.72 -6.35
N THR A 391 15.32 35.07 -6.21
CA THR A 391 15.99 36.12 -7.00
C THR A 391 16.75 35.58 -8.22
N GLY A 392 16.69 34.27 -8.49
CA GLY A 392 17.39 33.62 -9.61
C GLY A 392 18.91 33.56 -9.47
N ARG A 393 19.47 33.94 -8.32
CA ARG A 393 20.92 33.97 -8.08
C ARG A 393 21.49 32.60 -7.70
N LYS A 394 20.67 31.72 -7.12
CA LYS A 394 21.00 30.31 -6.89
C LYS A 394 20.40 29.46 -8.01
N THR A 395 21.25 28.92 -8.86
CA THR A 395 20.89 28.13 -10.04
C THR A 395 21.23 26.65 -9.90
N THR A 396 21.87 26.25 -8.80
CA THR A 396 22.16 24.85 -8.47
C THR A 396 21.73 24.54 -7.04
N GLU A 397 20.76 23.64 -6.86
CA GLU A 397 20.40 23.06 -5.56
C GLU A 397 21.21 21.79 -5.29
N ILE A 398 21.73 21.64 -4.06
CA ILE A 398 22.53 20.47 -3.68
C ILE A 398 21.86 19.72 -2.54
N ARG A 399 21.80 18.39 -2.68
CA ARG A 399 21.29 17.46 -1.67
C ARG A 399 22.11 16.18 -1.67
N VAL A 400 21.96 15.37 -0.63
CA VAL A 400 22.34 13.95 -0.70
C VAL A 400 21.38 13.21 -1.63
N ASN A 401 21.87 12.18 -2.32
CA ASN A 401 21.13 11.43 -3.34
C ASN A 401 20.21 10.36 -2.71
N ASP A 402 19.34 10.80 -1.80
CA ASP A 402 18.32 9.96 -1.17
C ASP A 402 17.20 9.54 -2.14
N SER A 403 16.28 8.67 -1.69
CA SER A 403 15.22 8.09 -2.54
C SER A 403 14.35 9.15 -3.23
N SER A 404 14.00 10.25 -2.55
CA SER A 404 13.25 11.36 -3.16
C SER A 404 14.05 12.08 -4.26
N ARG A 405 15.37 12.20 -4.12
CA ARG A 405 16.23 12.92 -5.10
C ARG A 405 16.53 12.08 -6.34
N LYS A 406 16.49 10.75 -6.23
CA LYS A 406 16.72 9.83 -7.36
C LYS A 406 15.72 10.00 -8.50
N LYS A 407 14.50 10.47 -8.19
CA LYS A 407 13.40 10.63 -9.17
C LYS A 407 13.44 11.91 -9.98
N ILE A 408 14.24 12.88 -9.54
CA ILE A 408 14.30 14.20 -10.17
C ILE A 408 15.03 14.07 -11.51
N LYS A 409 14.41 14.60 -12.57
CA LYS A 409 14.92 14.57 -13.95
C LYS A 409 14.90 15.99 -14.53
N PRO A 410 15.71 16.26 -15.57
CA PRO A 410 15.52 17.46 -16.38
C PRO A 410 14.05 17.59 -16.83
N GLY A 411 13.49 18.79 -16.71
CA GLY A 411 12.07 19.09 -16.97
C GLY A 411 11.16 19.01 -15.74
N SER A 412 11.54 18.27 -14.68
CA SER A 412 10.79 18.21 -13.42
C SER A 412 10.57 19.60 -12.82
N LEU A 413 9.49 19.76 -12.08
CA LEU A 413 9.24 20.97 -11.30
C LEU A 413 9.59 20.73 -9.83
N ILE A 414 10.20 21.74 -9.19
CA ILE A 414 10.49 21.73 -7.75
C ILE A 414 9.83 22.95 -7.13
N ARG A 415 9.00 22.70 -6.12
CA ARG A 415 8.41 23.73 -5.27
C ARG A 415 9.20 23.83 -3.98
N PHE A 416 10.04 24.87 -3.89
CA PHE A 416 10.75 25.18 -2.66
C PHE A 416 9.82 25.90 -1.70
N ARG A 417 9.85 25.52 -0.42
CA ARG A 417 9.04 26.12 0.64
C ARG A 417 9.92 26.61 1.79
N CYS A 418 9.62 27.80 2.31
CA CYS A 418 10.26 28.34 3.50
C CYS A 418 9.26 29.21 4.28
N GLN A 419 8.92 28.83 5.52
CA GLN A 419 8.09 29.63 6.44
C GLN A 419 6.76 30.17 5.85
N GLY A 420 6.15 29.45 4.90
CA GLY A 420 4.89 29.85 4.24
C GLY A 420 5.10 30.44 2.84
N ASP A 421 6.30 30.90 2.52
CA ASP A 421 6.68 31.30 1.16
C ASP A 421 6.91 30.05 0.29
N GLU A 422 6.59 30.16 -1.00
CA GLU A 422 6.92 29.16 -2.01
C GLU A 422 7.45 29.78 -3.30
N VAL A 423 8.36 29.05 -3.95
CA VAL A 423 8.85 29.40 -5.29
C VAL A 423 8.93 28.13 -6.14
N LEU A 424 8.47 28.23 -7.38
CA LEU A 424 8.46 27.14 -8.34
C LEU A 424 9.65 27.28 -9.29
N THR A 425 10.40 26.19 -9.45
CA THR A 425 11.51 26.10 -10.39
C THR A 425 11.36 24.91 -11.32
N ARG A 426 11.99 25.00 -12.48
CA ARG A 426 12.17 23.91 -13.43
C ARG A 426 13.59 23.38 -13.31
N VAL A 427 13.71 22.06 -13.31
CA VAL A 427 14.99 21.38 -13.34
C VAL A 427 15.57 21.43 -14.74
N THR A 428 16.77 21.98 -14.87
CA THR A 428 17.49 22.11 -16.15
C THR A 428 18.50 20.98 -16.36
N ARG A 429 19.11 20.48 -15.29
CA ARG A 429 20.06 19.36 -15.30
C ARG A 429 20.10 18.63 -13.96
N VAL A 430 20.59 17.40 -13.94
CA VAL A 430 20.79 16.61 -12.72
C VAL A 430 22.11 15.85 -12.83
N ASN A 431 23.09 16.21 -12.00
CA ASN A 431 24.41 15.57 -11.92
C ASN A 431 24.56 14.87 -10.57
N ARG A 432 25.27 13.74 -10.54
CA ARG A 432 25.48 12.93 -9.33
C ARG A 432 26.96 12.66 -9.12
N TYR A 433 27.40 12.75 -7.87
CA TYR A 433 28.79 12.67 -7.44
C TYR A 433 28.90 11.78 -6.19
N ALA A 434 30.10 11.27 -5.89
CA ALA A 434 30.33 10.45 -4.71
C ALA A 434 30.43 11.29 -3.43
N SER A 435 30.91 12.55 -3.51
CA SER A 435 31.08 13.45 -2.36
C SER A 435 30.78 14.91 -2.70
N PHE A 436 30.66 15.76 -1.67
CA PHE A 436 30.52 17.21 -1.86
C PHE A 436 31.79 17.84 -2.42
N GLU A 437 32.97 17.31 -2.08
CA GLU A 437 34.25 17.74 -2.68
C GLU A 437 34.24 17.53 -4.18
N GLU A 438 33.99 16.30 -4.63
CA GLU A 438 33.99 15.95 -6.06
C GLU A 438 32.97 16.82 -6.81
N MET A 439 31.79 17.02 -6.23
CA MET A 439 30.79 17.91 -6.81
C MET A 439 31.30 19.35 -6.98
N PHE A 440 32.01 19.93 -6.01
CA PHE A 440 32.57 21.29 -6.13
C PHE A 440 33.80 21.37 -7.05
N ASP A 441 34.37 20.24 -7.46
CA ASP A 441 35.40 20.19 -8.51
C ASP A 441 34.78 20.36 -9.91
N HIS A 442 33.47 20.12 -10.05
CA HIS A 442 32.72 20.20 -11.30
C HIS A 442 31.67 21.32 -11.34
N GLU A 443 31.04 21.65 -10.22
CA GLU A 443 29.98 22.66 -10.12
C GLU A 443 30.52 23.98 -9.54
N PRO A 444 30.27 25.13 -10.18
CA PRO A 444 30.71 26.42 -9.64
C PRO A 444 30.07 26.70 -8.27
N VAL A 445 30.88 27.00 -7.25
CA VAL A 445 30.41 27.34 -5.89
C VAL A 445 29.38 28.48 -5.93
N ALA A 446 29.62 29.48 -6.78
CA ALA A 446 28.73 30.64 -6.93
C ALA A 446 27.32 30.26 -7.43
N SER A 447 27.16 29.16 -8.18
CA SER A 447 25.84 28.68 -8.62
C SER A 447 24.99 28.13 -7.47
N VAL A 448 25.65 27.70 -6.39
CA VAL A 448 25.03 27.15 -5.18
C VAL A 448 24.77 28.23 -4.16
N ASN A 449 25.77 29.07 -3.93
CA ASN A 449 25.72 30.22 -3.04
C ASN A 449 26.73 31.27 -3.51
N PRO A 450 26.29 32.36 -4.15
CA PRO A 450 27.19 33.38 -4.69
C PRO A 450 27.88 34.20 -3.61
N THR A 451 27.52 34.05 -2.33
CA THR A 451 28.06 34.86 -1.22
C THR A 451 28.98 34.08 -0.29
N ALA A 452 29.39 32.85 -0.65
CA ALA A 452 30.23 32.01 0.20
C ALA A 452 31.35 31.35 -0.60
N THR A 453 32.47 31.12 0.08
CA THR A 453 33.62 30.38 -0.46
C THR A 453 33.36 28.87 -0.47
N ARG A 454 34.22 28.10 -1.18
CA ARG A 454 34.15 26.64 -1.24
C ARG A 454 34.19 26.03 0.17
N ASP A 455 35.14 26.47 0.98
CA ASP A 455 35.38 25.92 2.32
C ASP A 455 34.22 26.25 3.28
N GLU A 456 33.68 27.47 3.21
CA GLU A 456 32.48 27.84 3.98
C GLU A 456 31.26 27.03 3.56
N GLN A 457 31.08 26.74 2.27
CA GLN A 457 29.96 25.92 1.81
C GLN A 457 30.11 24.45 2.19
N LEU A 458 31.32 23.89 2.10
CA LEU A 458 31.60 22.54 2.59
C LEU A 458 31.35 22.42 4.09
N ALA A 459 31.77 23.41 4.88
CA ALA A 459 31.50 23.43 6.32
C ALA A 459 29.99 23.52 6.62
N ASN A 460 29.27 24.43 5.95
CA ASN A 460 27.83 24.60 6.12
C ASN A 460 27.04 23.34 5.71
N ILE A 461 27.38 22.70 4.60
CA ILE A 461 26.63 21.54 4.10
C ILE A 461 26.85 20.32 4.99
N ARG A 462 28.05 20.16 5.56
CA ARG A 462 28.37 19.07 6.50
C ARG A 462 27.70 19.20 7.86
N GLN A 463 27.32 20.42 8.25
CA GLN A 463 26.45 20.63 9.41
C GLN A 463 25.02 20.10 9.16
N ILE A 464 24.60 20.03 7.89
CA ILE A 464 23.26 19.56 7.48
C ILE A 464 23.30 18.06 7.16
N TYR A 465 24.34 17.59 6.47
CA TYR A 465 24.53 16.21 6.05
C TYR A 465 25.82 15.63 6.66
N PRO A 466 25.72 14.85 7.74
CA PRO A 466 26.88 14.16 8.29
C PRO A 466 27.39 13.05 7.35
N PRO A 467 28.59 12.49 7.57
CA PRO A 467 29.25 11.55 6.63
C PRO A 467 28.39 10.35 6.21
N GLU A 468 27.59 9.80 7.12
CA GLU A 468 26.68 8.68 6.83
C GLU A 468 25.57 9.05 5.85
N ARG A 469 25.17 10.34 5.79
CA ARG A 469 24.21 10.85 4.80
C ARG A 469 24.91 11.16 3.49
N GLU A 470 26.13 11.69 3.53
CA GLU A 470 26.96 11.92 2.34
C GLU A 470 27.27 10.61 1.61
N ALA A 471 27.42 9.48 2.33
CA ALA A 471 27.62 8.15 1.76
C ALA A 471 26.48 7.66 0.85
N LEU A 472 25.31 8.32 0.85
CA LEU A 472 24.25 8.10 -0.13
C LEU A 472 24.61 8.63 -1.53
N GLY A 473 25.73 9.34 -1.66
CA GLY A 473 26.11 10.14 -2.80
C GLY A 473 25.51 11.55 -2.73
N VAL A 474 25.95 12.41 -3.63
CA VAL A 474 25.54 13.81 -3.74
C VAL A 474 24.84 14.03 -5.07
N VAL A 475 23.82 14.88 -5.08
CA VAL A 475 23.12 15.33 -6.29
C VAL A 475 23.18 16.85 -6.40
N ALA A 476 23.58 17.34 -7.57
CA ALA A 476 23.49 18.74 -7.97
C ALA A 476 22.38 18.90 -9.00
N ILE A 477 21.40 19.74 -8.69
CA ILE A 477 20.19 19.94 -9.48
C ILE A 477 20.24 21.36 -10.03
N GLY A 478 20.42 21.50 -11.34
CA GLY A 478 20.26 22.80 -11.99
C GLY A 478 18.80 23.21 -11.95
N ILE A 479 18.54 24.45 -11.51
CA ILE A 479 17.20 24.99 -11.34
C ILE A 479 17.09 26.37 -12.00
N GLU A 480 15.91 26.63 -12.56
CA GLU A 480 15.54 27.91 -13.17
C GLU A 480 14.12 28.29 -12.71
N LEU A 481 13.87 29.57 -12.44
CA LEU A 481 12.54 30.04 -12.05
C LEU A 481 11.52 29.81 -13.18
N THR A 482 10.35 29.27 -12.85
CA THR A 482 9.28 29.10 -13.85
C THR A 482 8.49 30.37 -14.10
N ASP A 483 8.55 31.34 -13.18
CA ASP A 483 7.96 32.67 -13.29
C ASP A 483 9.00 33.73 -12.86
N PRO A 484 9.22 34.81 -13.64
CA PRO A 484 10.09 35.90 -13.20
C PRO A 484 9.49 36.58 -11.96
N PRO A 485 10.33 37.09 -11.02
CA PRO A 485 9.83 37.79 -9.85
C PRO A 485 8.94 38.95 -10.28
N ARG A 486 7.69 39.01 -9.78
CA ARG A 486 6.83 40.17 -10.01
C ARG A 486 7.56 41.40 -9.47
N PRO A 487 7.79 42.45 -10.29
CA PRO A 487 8.39 43.67 -9.80
C PRO A 487 7.52 44.25 -8.68
N GLN A 488 8.19 44.68 -7.59
CA GLN A 488 7.58 45.25 -6.39
C GLN A 488 6.76 46.51 -6.68
#